data_AF-A0A1A0DQI6-F1
#
_entry.id   AF-A0A1A0DQI6-F1
#
_cell.length_a   1.000
_cell.length_b   1.000
_cell.length_c   1.000
_cell.angle_alpha   90.00
_cell.angle_beta   90.00
_cell.angle_gamma   90.00
#
_symmetry.space_group_name_H-M   'P 1'
#
loop_
_entity.id
_entity.type
_entity.pdbx_description
1 polymer ?
#
loop_
_entity_poly.entity_id
_entity_poly.type
_entity_poly.pdbx_seq_one_letter_code
_entity_poly.pdbx_strand_id
1 'polypeptide(L)' 'MADALDRSLKVSKEVGIHGVALDAATPHLVEFYKKFGFELLENEGDERTMFISCAQIEDALRQAS' A
#
# COMPACT_ATOMS: atom_id res chain seq x y z
N MET A 1 -0.38 -4.78 14.42
CA MET A 1 -0.07 -4.46 13.01
C MET A 1 -1.15 -4.97 12.08
N ALA A 2 -1.53 -6.26 12.14
CA ALA A 2 -2.67 -6.82 11.39
C ALA A 2 -3.97 -6.01 11.58
N ASP A 3 -4.31 -5.66 12.84
CA ASP A 3 -5.57 -4.97 13.17
C ASP A 3 -5.70 -3.54 12.57
N ALA A 4 -4.59 -2.81 12.40
CA ALA A 4 -4.63 -1.45 11.84
C ALA A 4 -4.85 -1.46 10.32
N LEU A 5 -4.22 -2.41 9.61
CA LEU A 5 -4.40 -2.60 8.17
C LEU A 5 -5.78 -3.15 7.85
N ASP A 6 -6.28 -4.09 8.65
CA ASP A 6 -7.58 -4.71 8.46
C ASP A 6 -8.73 -3.71 8.70
N ARG A 7 -8.62 -2.87 9.73
CA ARG A 7 -9.54 -1.73 9.92
C ARG A 7 -9.47 -0.73 8.78
N SER A 8 -8.27 -0.41 8.30
CA SER A 8 -8.09 0.51 7.18
C SER A 8 -8.72 -0.04 5.91
N LEU A 9 -8.55 -1.33 5.61
CA LEU A 9 -9.20 -2.01 4.48
C LEU A 9 -10.71 -2.02 4.59
N LYS A 10 -11.25 -2.29 5.78
CA LYS A 10 -12.70 -2.30 5.99
C LYS A 10 -13.30 -0.92 5.75
N VAL A 11 -12.70 0.13 6.31
CA VAL A 11 -13.11 1.52 6.05
C VAL A 11 -12.98 1.84 4.56
N SER A 12 -11.89 1.43 3.92
CA SER A 12 -11.67 1.64 2.49
C SER A 12 -12.79 1.06 1.63
N LYS A 13 -13.28 -0.15 1.93
CA LYS A 13 -14.42 -0.76 1.21
C LYS A 13 -15.72 0.00 1.40
N GLU A 14 -15.98 0.51 2.60
CA GLU A 14 -17.22 1.23 2.92
C GLU A 14 -17.29 2.61 2.24
N VAL A 15 -16.14 3.26 2.03
CA VAL A 15 -16.07 4.61 1.46
C VAL A 15 -15.62 4.65 -0.01
N GLY A 16 -15.37 3.48 -0.62
CA GLY A 16 -14.98 3.37 -2.03
C GLY A 16 -13.50 3.69 -2.33
N ILE A 17 -12.61 3.52 -1.35
CA ILE A 17 -11.16 3.60 -1.56
C ILE A 17 -10.67 2.30 -2.19
N HIS A 18 -9.99 2.41 -3.33
CA HIS A 18 -9.47 1.27 -4.09
C HIS A 18 -7.97 1.00 -3.89
N GLY A 19 -7.26 1.90 -3.20
CA GLY A 19 -5.84 1.74 -2.90
C GLY A 19 -5.29 2.82 -1.99
N VAL A 20 -4.06 2.62 -1.53
CA VAL A 20 -3.32 3.52 -0.64
C VAL A 20 -2.14 4.08 -1.42
N ALA A 21 -2.05 5.41 -1.49
CA ALA A 21 -0.86 6.11 -1.95
C ALA A 21 -0.11 6.70 -0.75
N LEU A 22 1.22 6.67 -0.78
CA LEU A 22 2.08 7.27 0.22
C LEU A 22 3.33 7.88 -0.41
N ASP A 23 3.91 8.87 0.26
CA ASP A 23 5.23 9.38 -0.09
C ASP A 23 6.26 8.83 0.90
N ALA A 24 7.24 8.08 0.40
CA ALA A 24 8.30 7.57 1.23
C ALA A 24 9.16 8.73 1.77
N ALA A 25 9.20 8.89 3.09
CA ALA A 25 9.94 9.99 3.74
C ALA A 25 11.42 10.03 3.34
N THR A 26 11.99 8.88 2.99
CA THR A 26 13.40 8.72 2.61
C THR A 26 13.57 7.61 1.57
N PRO A 27 14.61 7.65 0.71
CA PRO A 27 14.81 6.65 -0.35
C PRO A 27 14.88 5.19 0.14
N HIS A 28 15.46 4.93 1.31
CA HIS A 28 15.55 3.56 1.84
C HIS A 28 14.18 2.96 2.21
N LEU A 29 13.17 3.80 2.47
CA LEU A 29 11.82 3.33 2.76
C LEU A 29 11.08 2.86 1.52
N VAL A 30 11.50 3.29 0.32
CA VAL A 30 10.94 2.79 -0.95
C VAL A 30 11.16 1.28 -1.04
N GLU A 31 12.38 0.82 -0.82
CA GLU A 31 12.72 -0.61 -0.81
C GLU A 31 12.07 -1.38 0.34
N PHE A 32 11.77 -0.70 1.45
CA PHE A 32 10.99 -1.29 2.54
C PHE A 32 9.54 -1.54 2.10
N TYR A 33 8.86 -0.54 1.54
CA TYR A 33 7.46 -0.66 1.14
C TYR A 33 7.24 -1.59 -0.06
N LYS A 34 8.22 -1.71 -0.99
CA LYS A 34 8.19 -2.72 -2.06
C LYS A 34 8.01 -4.14 -1.53
N LYS A 35 8.58 -4.47 -0.37
CA LYS A 35 8.42 -5.79 0.27
C LYS A 35 6.99 -6.09 0.71
N PHE A 36 6.18 -5.05 0.89
CA PHE A 36 4.76 -5.16 1.23
C PHE A 36 3.86 -5.08 0.00
N GLY A 37 4.43 -5.06 -1.22
CA GLY A 37 3.68 -5.04 -2.48
C GLY A 37 3.34 -3.63 -2.99
N PHE A 38 3.92 -2.58 -2.42
CA PHE A 38 3.78 -1.23 -2.98
C PHE A 38 4.63 -1.08 -4.24
N GLU A 39 4.06 -0.44 -5.24
CA GLU A 39 4.68 -0.12 -6.52
C GLU A 39 4.97 1.38 -6.60
N LEU A 40 5.98 1.78 -7.38
CA LEU A 40 6.22 3.20 -7.63
C LEU A 40 5.11 3.76 -8.52
N LEU A 41 4.61 4.93 -8.16
CA LEU A 41 3.76 5.70 -9.05
C LEU A 41 4.65 6.37 -10.09
N GLU A 42 4.52 5.98 -11.36
CA GLU A 42 5.27 6.57 -12.47
C GLU A 42 4.80 8.02 -12.70
N ASN A 43 5.36 8.95 -11.93
CA ASN A 43 5.24 10.39 -12.13
C ASN A 43 6.61 10.94 -12.50
N GLU A 44 6.67 11.82 -13.51
CA GLU A 44 7.92 12.42 -13.95
C GLU A 44 8.60 13.17 -12.78
N GLY A 45 9.72 12.64 -12.31
CA GLY A 45 10.53 13.22 -11.23
C GLY A 45 10.18 12.78 -9.81
N ASP A 46 9.19 11.90 -9.61
CA ASP A 46 8.88 11.35 -8.29
C ASP A 46 9.35 9.90 -8.15
N GLU A 47 10.40 9.70 -7.35
CA GLU A 47 10.97 8.38 -7.06
C GLU A 47 10.51 7.82 -5.71
N ARG A 48 9.56 8.48 -5.03
CA ARG A 48 9.20 8.17 -3.64
C ARG A 48 7.71 8.02 -3.41
N THR A 49 6.86 8.51 -4.30
CA THR A 49 5.44 8.18 -4.25
C THR A 49 5.21 6.73 -4.62
N MET A 50 4.48 6.03 -3.76
CA MET A 50 4.18 4.62 -3.88
C MET A 50 2.69 4.35 -3.76
N PHE A 51 2.22 3.31 -4.43
CA PHE A 51 0.82 2.90 -4.44
C PHE A 51 0.70 1.40 -4.18
N ILE A 52 -0.36 1.01 -3.49
CA ILE A 52 -0.83 -0.38 -3.43
C ILE A 52 -2.34 -0.41 -3.55
N SER A 53 -2.88 -1.33 -4.33
CA SER A 53 -4.33 -1.53 -4.40
C SER A 53 -4.84 -2.29 -3.17
N CYS A 54 -6.07 -2.01 -2.76
CA CYS A 54 -6.72 -2.80 -1.69
C CYS A 54 -6.82 -4.28 -2.07
N ALA A 55 -6.98 -4.60 -3.36
CA ALA A 55 -6.99 -5.97 -3.86
C ALA A 55 -5.67 -6.70 -3.58
N GLN A 56 -4.52 -6.06 -3.84
CA GLN A 56 -3.19 -6.63 -3.53
C GLN A 56 -3.01 -6.88 -2.02
N ILE A 57 -3.49 -5.96 -1.17
CA ILE A 57 -3.41 -6.16 0.29
C ILE A 57 -4.29 -7.35 0.71
N GLU A 58 -5.50 -7.49 0.16
CA GLU A 58 -6.39 -8.63 0.45
C GLU A 58 -5.79 -9.96 0.04
N ASP A 59 -5.17 -10.03 -1.14
CA ASP A 59 -4.52 -11.24 -1.61
C ASP A 59 -3.31 -11.62 -0.74
N ALA A 60 -2.52 -10.64 -0.30
CA ALA A 60 -1.41 -10.86 0.63
C ALA A 60 -1.89 -11.39 2.00
N LEU A 61 -3.02 -10.88 2.52
CA LEU A 61 -3.62 -11.36 3.77
C LEU A 61 -4.15 -12.80 3.65
N ARG A 62 -4.74 -13.16 2.51
CA ARG A 62 -5.22 -14.54 2.25
C ARG A 62 -4.09 -15.56 2.20
N GLN A 63 -2.94 -15.19 1.63
CA GLN A 63 -1.79 -16.09 1.53
C GLN A 63 -1.04 -16.30 2.86
N ALA A 64 -1.22 -15.38 3.81
CA ALA A 64 -0.62 -15.46 5.14
C ALA A 64 -1.47 -16.22 6.17
N SER A 65 -2.66 -16.70 5.77
CA SER A 65 -3.63 -17.44 6.59
C SER A 65 -3.57 -18.94 6.30
#